data_AF-A0A9W5RZH7-F1
#
_entry.id   AF-A0A9W5RZH7-F1
#
_cell.length_a   1.000
_cell.length_b   1.000
_cell.length_c   1.000
_cell.angle_alpha   90.00
_cell.angle_beta   90.00
_cell.angle_gamma   90.00
#
_symmetry.space_group_name_H-M   'P 1'
#
loop_
_entity.id
_entity.type
_entity.pdbx_description
1 polymer ?
#
loop_
_entity_poly.entity_id
_entity_poly.type
_entity_poly.pdbx_seq_one_letter_code
_entity_poly.pdbx_strand_id
1 'polypeptide(L)'
;EGWTRKADDGIRLMHEWVEELADLAAGSNSPPGAVRITGDLSLHEAAADRLSGLLAEHGMVAVKSPYVMEGRAIAWLGERRLLRGEADEPHAFVPNYTQLAEAEVKLLAKRRGE
;
A
#
# COMPACT_ATOMS: atom_id res chain seq x y z
N GLU A 1 3.18 3.35 23.16
CA GLU A 1 2.36 2.61 22.17
C GLU A 1 2.83 2.98 20.77
N GLY A 2 2.83 2.02 19.85
CA GLY A 2 3.42 2.16 18.52
C GLY A 2 2.44 1.78 17.41
N TRP A 3 2.94 1.68 16.19
CA TRP A 3 2.16 1.28 15.03
C TRP A 3 1.81 -0.21 15.10
N THR A 4 0.54 -0.53 14.84
CA THR A 4 0.07 -1.92 14.71
C THR A 4 -0.38 -2.17 13.27
N ARG A 5 0.04 -3.30 12.69
CA ARG A 5 -0.45 -3.75 11.39
C ARG A 5 -1.91 -4.20 11.51
N LYS A 6 -2.76 -3.79 10.56
CA LYS A 6 -4.18 -4.18 10.47
C LYS A 6 -4.50 -5.07 9.28
N ALA A 7 -3.63 -5.13 8.29
CA ALA A 7 -3.73 -6.01 7.13
C ALA A 7 -2.33 -6.43 6.68
N ASP A 8 -2.22 -7.63 6.11
CA ASP A 8 -0.98 -8.12 5.53
C ASP A 8 -0.61 -7.40 4.24
N ASP A 9 0.70 -7.29 4.02
CA ASP A 9 1.29 -6.69 2.83
C ASP A 9 0.99 -7.53 1.58
N GLY A 10 0.63 -6.88 0.47
CA GLY A 10 0.27 -7.56 -0.76
C GLY A 10 -0.12 -6.64 -1.91
N ILE A 11 -0.02 -7.18 -3.13
CA ILE A 11 -0.53 -6.54 -4.35
C ILE A 11 -2.04 -6.77 -4.40
N ARG A 12 -2.82 -5.68 -4.53
CA ARG A 12 -4.28 -5.70 -4.46
C ARG A 12 -4.89 -4.84 -5.55
N LEU A 13 -6.13 -5.15 -5.95
CA LEU A 13 -6.91 -4.29 -6.81
C LEU A 13 -7.41 -3.10 -5.99
N MET A 14 -7.05 -1.88 -6.42
CA MET A 14 -7.33 -0.68 -5.61
C MET A 14 -8.83 -0.46 -5.38
N HIS A 15 -9.69 -0.82 -6.34
CA HIS A 15 -11.14 -0.64 -6.20
C HIS A 15 -11.77 -1.56 -5.15
N GLU A 16 -11.27 -2.79 -4.99
CA GLU A 16 -11.70 -3.70 -3.92
C GLU A 16 -11.09 -3.24 -2.58
N TRP A 17 -9.82 -2.83 -2.62
CA TRP A 17 -9.08 -2.45 -1.43
C TRP A 17 -9.66 -1.23 -0.70
N VAL A 18 -10.20 -0.25 -1.42
CA VAL A 18 -10.83 0.92 -0.77
C VAL A 18 -12.13 0.57 -0.04
N GLU A 19 -12.86 -0.43 -0.51
CA GLU A 19 -14.05 -0.95 0.20
C GLU A 19 -13.60 -1.68 1.48
N GLU A 20 -12.64 -2.60 1.37
CA GLU A 20 -12.07 -3.31 2.53
C GLU A 20 -11.51 -2.34 3.59
N LEU A 21 -10.82 -1.27 3.18
CA LEU A 21 -10.29 -0.26 4.08
C LEU A 21 -11.39 0.52 4.81
N ALA A 22 -12.48 0.85 4.13
CA ALA A 22 -13.62 1.53 4.75
C ALA A 22 -14.28 0.62 5.79
N ASP A 23 -14.51 -0.65 5.46
CA ASP A 23 -15.05 -1.65 6.38
C ASP A 23 -14.15 -1.86 7.60
N LEU A 24 -12.84 -1.96 7.39
CA LEU A 24 -11.84 -2.07 8.48
C LEU A 24 -11.86 -0.85 9.41
N ALA A 25 -11.99 0.35 8.85
CA ALA A 25 -12.02 1.58 9.62
C ALA A 25 -13.33 1.71 10.42
N ALA A 26 -14.47 1.44 9.79
CA ALA A 26 -15.79 1.50 10.40
C ALA A 26 -16.03 0.41 11.45
N GLY A 27 -15.51 -0.81 11.22
CA GLY A 27 -15.62 -1.94 12.13
C GLY A 27 -14.64 -1.92 13.31
N SER A 28 -13.75 -0.92 13.38
CA SER A 28 -12.79 -0.80 14.49
C SER A 28 -13.49 -0.36 15.79
N ASN A 29 -13.16 -0.99 16.91
CA ASN A 29 -13.59 -0.53 18.25
C ASN A 29 -13.09 0.88 18.60
N SER A 30 -12.07 1.36 17.89
CA SER A 30 -11.59 2.73 17.93
C SER A 30 -11.35 3.20 16.50
N PRO A 31 -12.37 3.72 15.81
CA PRO A 31 -12.24 4.20 14.44
C PRO A 31 -11.19 5.29 14.31
N PRO A 32 -10.39 5.31 13.22
CA PRO A 32 -9.42 6.38 13.01
C PRO A 32 -10.13 7.69 12.63
N GLY A 33 -9.59 8.84 13.06
CA GLY A 33 -10.07 10.13 12.56
C GLY A 33 -9.77 10.35 11.08
N ALA A 34 -8.74 9.69 10.54
CA ALA A 34 -8.39 9.76 9.14
C ALA A 34 -7.66 8.51 8.64
N VAL A 35 -7.84 8.21 7.35
CA VAL A 35 -7.06 7.20 6.61
C VAL A 35 -6.20 7.94 5.58
N ARG A 36 -4.87 7.74 5.64
CA ARG A 36 -3.94 8.37 4.70
C ARG A 36 -3.52 7.38 3.61
N ILE A 37 -3.70 7.78 2.36
CA ILE A 37 -3.20 7.05 1.19
C ILE A 37 -1.98 7.79 0.65
N THR A 38 -0.87 7.08 0.45
CA THR A 38 0.40 7.62 -0.05
C THR A 38 0.93 6.77 -1.20
N GLY A 39 1.92 7.28 -1.93
CA GLY A 39 2.48 6.64 -3.12
C GLY A 39 2.12 7.38 -4.41
N ASP A 40 2.36 6.72 -5.54
CA ASP A 40 1.89 7.17 -6.85
C ASP A 40 0.40 6.81 -7.01
N LEU A 41 -0.44 7.83 -7.16
CA LEU A 41 -1.89 7.67 -7.31
C LEU A 41 -2.35 7.90 -8.75
N SER A 42 -1.45 8.12 -9.71
CA SER A 42 -1.81 8.49 -11.09
C SER A 42 -2.80 7.52 -11.75
N LEU A 43 -2.73 6.22 -11.44
CA LEU A 43 -3.65 5.19 -11.94
C LEU A 43 -4.82 4.88 -11.00
N HIS A 44 -4.88 5.53 -9.84
CA HIS A 44 -5.71 5.13 -8.70
C HIS A 44 -6.51 6.27 -8.07
N GLU A 45 -6.48 7.47 -8.66
CA GLU A 45 -7.17 8.65 -8.12
C GLU A 45 -8.67 8.41 -7.90
N ALA A 46 -9.35 7.81 -8.87
CA ALA A 46 -10.79 7.53 -8.79
C ALA A 46 -11.14 6.59 -7.61
N ALA A 47 -10.31 5.59 -7.34
CA ALA A 47 -10.50 4.71 -6.19
C ALA A 47 -10.21 5.45 -4.88
N ALA A 48 -9.18 6.28 -4.83
CA ALA A 48 -8.88 7.12 -3.65
C ALA A 48 -10.00 8.14 -3.37
N ASP A 49 -10.65 8.68 -4.41
CA ASP A 49 -11.81 9.55 -4.27
C ASP A 49 -13.03 8.78 -3.76
N ARG A 50 -13.26 7.56 -4.25
CA ARG A 50 -14.29 6.67 -3.70
C ARG A 50 -14.07 6.42 -2.19
N LEU A 51 -12.84 6.16 -1.75
CA LEU A 51 -12.55 5.99 -0.32
C LEU A 51 -12.99 7.22 0.50
N SER A 52 -12.83 8.42 -0.06
CA SER A 52 -13.25 9.66 0.59
C SER A 52 -14.75 9.69 0.85
N GLY A 53 -15.55 9.20 -0.12
CA GLY A 53 -17.00 9.05 0.04
C GLY A 53 -17.37 8.03 1.12
N LEU A 54 -16.79 6.83 1.04
CA LEU A 54 -17.07 5.74 1.98
C LEU A 54 -16.74 6.13 3.42
N LEU A 55 -15.61 6.78 3.65
CA LEU A 55 -15.22 7.21 5.00
C LEU A 55 -16.08 8.36 5.53
N ALA A 56 -16.55 9.25 4.65
CA ALA A 56 -17.41 10.37 5.04
C ALA A 56 -18.76 9.91 5.62
N GLU A 57 -19.29 8.78 5.16
CA GLU A 57 -20.51 8.15 5.72
C GLU A 57 -20.35 7.78 7.21
N HIS A 58 -19.12 7.58 7.66
CA HIS A 58 -18.77 7.26 9.04
C HIS A 58 -18.10 8.42 9.79
N GLY A 59 -18.14 9.64 9.25
CA GLY A 59 -17.52 10.82 9.88
C GLY A 59 -15.99 10.81 9.90
N MET A 60 -15.35 9.99 9.04
CA MET A 60 -13.91 9.88 8.89
C MET A 60 -13.43 10.59 7.62
N VAL A 61 -12.12 10.87 7.55
CA VAL A 61 -11.54 11.60 6.42
C VAL A 61 -10.49 10.74 5.69
N ALA A 62 -10.63 10.63 4.36
CA ALA A 62 -9.52 10.16 3.53
C ALA A 62 -8.56 11.31 3.22
N VAL A 63 -7.26 11.08 3.39
CA VAL A 63 -6.21 12.05 3.08
C VAL A 63 -5.31 11.49 1.99
N LYS A 64 -5.45 12.01 0.77
CA LYS A 64 -4.51 11.72 -0.33
C LYS A 64 -3.20 12.46 -0.08
N SER A 65 -2.10 11.73 -0.03
CA SER A 65 -0.74 12.24 0.19
C SER A 65 0.19 11.68 -0.89
N PRO A 66 -0.01 12.08 -2.17
CA PRO A 66 0.78 11.55 -3.26
C PRO A 66 2.26 11.84 -3.01
N TYR A 67 3.08 10.80 -3.06
CA TYR A 67 4.51 10.89 -2.79
C TYR A 67 5.23 9.76 -3.50
N VAL A 68 6.13 10.10 -4.41
CA VAL A 68 6.99 9.11 -5.06
C VAL A 68 8.08 8.71 -4.08
N MET A 69 8.22 7.40 -3.84
CA MET A 69 9.25 6.89 -2.93
C MET A 69 10.65 7.24 -3.44
N GLU A 70 11.49 7.76 -2.57
CA GLU A 70 12.88 8.10 -2.92
C GLU A 70 13.86 7.27 -2.10
N GLY A 71 15.04 7.04 -2.66
CA GLY A 71 16.11 6.29 -2.00
C GLY A 71 16.52 6.85 -0.63
N ARG A 72 16.36 8.16 -0.38
CA ARG A 72 16.67 8.76 0.93
C ARG A 72 15.81 8.21 2.06
N ALA A 73 14.53 7.93 1.80
CA ALA A 73 13.63 7.37 2.81
C ALA A 73 14.00 5.92 3.13
N ILE A 74 14.38 5.15 2.10
CA ILE A 74 14.87 3.78 2.25
C ILE A 74 16.18 3.77 3.05
N ALA A 75 17.13 4.64 2.71
CA ALA A 75 18.40 4.75 3.42
C ALA A 75 18.20 5.12 4.90
N TRP A 76 17.31 6.07 5.19
CA TRP A 76 16.99 6.47 6.57
C TRP A 76 16.36 5.33 7.39
N LEU A 77 15.47 4.53 6.80
CA LEU A 77 14.93 3.34 7.46
C LEU A 77 16.01 2.26 7.65
N GLY A 78 16.83 2.01 6.62
CA GLY A 78 17.90 1.02 6.63
C GLY A 78 18.98 1.32 7.68
N GLU A 79 19.43 2.57 7.77
CA GLU A 79 20.40 3.02 8.79
C GLU A 79 19.90 2.69 10.20
N ARG A 80 18.64 3.00 10.51
CA ARG A 80 18.04 2.72 11.82
C ARG A 80 17.99 1.24 12.13
N ARG A 81 17.65 0.40 11.15
CA ARG A 81 17.65 -1.06 11.30
C ARG A 81 19.06 -1.59 11.55
N LEU A 82 20.03 -1.13 10.76
CA LEU A 82 21.44 -1.49 10.89
C LEU A 82 22.00 -1.12 12.28
N LEU A 83 21.71 0.09 12.77
CA LEU A 83 22.13 0.54 14.11
C LEU A 83 21.50 -0.29 15.25
N ARG A 84 20.35 -0.93 15.02
CA ARG A 84 19.72 -1.86 15.96
C ARG A 84 20.23 -3.30 15.82
N GLY A 85 21.19 -3.55 14.93
CA GLY A 85 21.72 -4.90 14.65
C GLY A 85 20.74 -5.79 13.90
N GLU A 86 19.70 -5.22 13.28
CA GLU A 86 18.78 -5.97 12.44
C GLU A 86 19.41 -6.25 11.08
N ALA A 87 19.26 -7.48 10.59
CA ALA A 87 19.63 -7.87 9.24
C ALA A 87 18.55 -8.79 8.66
N ASP A 88 18.34 -8.70 7.35
CA ASP A 88 17.49 -9.61 6.60
C ASP A 88 18.34 -10.77 6.08
N GLU A 89 17.73 -11.94 5.89
CA GLU A 89 18.40 -13.07 5.24
C GLU A 89 18.60 -12.76 3.74
N PRO A 90 19.84 -12.75 3.22
CA PRO A 90 20.12 -12.29 1.85
C PRO A 90 19.36 -13.05 0.75
N HIS A 91 18.94 -14.28 1.04
CA HIS A 91 18.21 -15.16 0.10
C HIS A 91 16.74 -15.35 0.48
N ALA A 92 16.20 -14.53 1.39
CA ALA A 92 14.79 -14.58 1.71
C ALA A 92 13.95 -14.17 0.49
N PHE A 93 12.91 -14.96 0.22
CA PHE A 93 11.93 -14.64 -0.80
C PHE A 93 11.04 -13.49 -0.32
N VAL A 94 10.96 -12.40 -1.09
CA VAL A 94 10.06 -11.26 -0.81
C VAL A 94 8.90 -11.31 -1.82
N PRO A 95 7.72 -11.84 -1.43
CA PRO A 95 6.64 -12.20 -2.37
C PRO A 95 6.09 -11.02 -3.18
N ASN A 96 6.25 -9.80 -2.68
CA ASN A 96 5.64 -8.58 -3.21
C ASN A 96 6.61 -7.70 -4.01
N TYR A 97 7.89 -8.09 -4.13
CA TYR A 97 8.92 -7.23 -4.74
C TYR A 97 9.18 -7.53 -6.22
N THR A 98 8.80 -8.72 -6.70
CA THR A 98 8.85 -9.12 -8.10
C THR A 98 8.05 -10.41 -8.26
N GLN A 99 6.79 -10.35 -8.68
CA GLN A 99 6.10 -11.56 -9.09
C GLN A 99 6.42 -11.86 -10.55
N LEU A 100 7.00 -13.04 -10.79
CA LEU A 100 7.25 -13.63 -12.12
C LEU A 100 6.04 -13.52 -13.06
N ALA A 101 4.83 -13.50 -12.49
CA ALA A 101 3.57 -13.29 -13.19
C ALA A 101 3.57 -12.01 -14.04
N GLU A 102 4.15 -10.89 -13.59
CA GLU A 102 4.20 -9.67 -14.41
C GLU A 102 5.11 -9.81 -15.63
N ALA A 103 6.25 -10.49 -15.49
CA ALA A 103 7.18 -10.71 -16.59
C ALA A 103 6.56 -11.65 -17.64
N GLU A 104 5.87 -12.71 -17.20
CA GLU A 104 5.18 -13.65 -18.08
C GLU A 104 3.94 -13.03 -18.74
N VAL A 105 3.15 -12.25 -18.03
CA VAL A 105 1.98 -11.53 -18.59
C VAL A 105 2.44 -10.45 -19.58
N LYS A 106 3.48 -9.66 -19.27
CA LYS A 106 4.07 -8.70 -20.23
C LYS A 106 4.65 -9.40 -21.45
N LEU A 107 5.29 -10.56 -21.29
CA LEU A 107 5.80 -11.37 -22.42
C LEU A 107 4.65 -11.94 -23.27
N LEU A 108 3.56 -12.41 -22.65
CA LEU A 108 2.37 -12.90 -23.35
C LEU A 108 1.65 -11.78 -24.10
N ALA A 109 1.52 -10.58 -23.52
CA ALA A 109 0.98 -9.39 -24.20
C ALA A 109 1.85 -9.01 -25.41
N LYS A 110 3.18 -8.95 -25.24
CA LYS A 110 4.13 -8.67 -26.33
C LYS A 110 4.10 -9.72 -27.45
N ARG A 111 3.81 -10.99 -27.13
CA ARG A 111 3.65 -12.06 -28.13
C ARG A 111 2.29 -12.03 -28.85
N ARG A 112 1.27 -11.40 -28.25
CA ARG A 112 -0.08 -11.26 -28.84
C ARG A 112 -0.23 -10.01 -29.73
N GLY A 113 0.80 -9.16 -29.82
CA GLY A 113 0.85 -8.07 -30.79
C GLY A 113 0.03 -6.85 -30.39
N GLU A 114 0.20 -6.39 -29.15
CA GLU A 114 -0.03 -4.98 -28.75
C GLU A 114 1.31 -4.28 -28.55
#